data_AF-A0A382P9W6-F1
#
_entry.id   AF-A0A382P9W6-F1
#
_cell.length_a   1.000
_cell.length_b   1.000
_cell.length_c   1.000
_cell.angle_alpha   90.00
_cell.angle_beta   90.00
_cell.angle_gamma   90.00
#
_symmetry.space_group_name_H-M   'P 1'
#
loop_
_entity.id
_entity.type
_entity.pdbx_description
1 polymer ?
#
loop_
_entity_poly.entity_id
_entity_poly.type
_entity_poly.pdbx_seq_one_letter_code
_entity_poly.pdbx_strand_id
1 'polypeptide(L)' 'VRNVRLIARLDIKAPNLVKGIHLEGLKKIGNPNEYAVAYYQHGIDELIYEDIVASLYNRNSLLDVIEKTTNRIFVPII' A
#
# COMPACT_ATOMS: atom_id res chain seq x y z
N VAL A 1 -7.18 11.68 -26.22
CA VAL A 1 -7.45 11.49 -24.76
C VAL A 1 -6.31 10.66 -24.20
N ARG A 2 -5.54 11.16 -23.23
CA ARG A 2 -4.45 10.37 -22.62
C ARG A 2 -5.09 9.37 -21.64
N ASN A 3 -4.95 8.09 -21.96
CA ASN A 3 -5.41 6.98 -21.11
C ASN A 3 -4.24 6.52 -20.20
N VAL A 4 -3.69 7.43 -19.41
CA VAL A 4 -2.58 7.14 -18.49
C VAL A 4 -3.16 7.10 -17.07
N ARG A 5 -2.96 5.97 -16.39
CA ARG A 5 -3.34 5.80 -14.98
C ARG A 5 -2.10 5.99 -14.09
N LEU A 6 -2.25 6.74 -13.01
CA LEU A 6 -1.30 6.84 -11.92
C LEU A 6 -1.67 5.81 -10.86
N ILE A 7 -0.75 4.89 -10.59
CA ILE A 7 -0.95 3.78 -9.66
C ILE A 7 0.08 3.89 -8.54
N ALA A 8 -0.38 4.00 -7.29
CA ALA A 8 0.50 4.06 -6.14
C ALA A 8 0.67 2.67 -5.50
N ARG A 9 1.93 2.26 -5.35
CA ARG A 9 2.31 0.97 -4.74
C ARG A 9 2.74 1.14 -3.29
N LEU A 10 2.07 0.41 -2.40
CA LEU A 10 2.31 0.40 -0.96
C LEU A 10 2.95 -0.95 -0.57
N ASP A 11 4.24 -0.90 -0.24
CA ASP A 11 4.99 -2.07 0.24
C ASP A 11 4.79 -2.24 1.74
N ILE A 12 4.26 -3.39 2.14
CA ILE A 12 3.81 -3.64 3.51
C ILE A 12 4.76 -4.63 4.19
N LYS A 13 5.29 -4.20 5.34
CA LYS A 13 5.81 -5.09 6.38
C LYS A 13 4.91 -4.88 7.59
N ALA A 14 3.83 -5.66 7.66
CA ALA A 14 2.73 -5.40 8.57
C ALA A 14 3.22 -5.19 10.02
N PRO A 15 2.70 -4.17 10.73
CA PRO A 15 1.58 -3.30 10.33
C PRO A 15 1.98 -2.05 9.52
N ASN A 16 3.24 -1.93 9.08
CA ASN A 16 3.78 -0.67 8.59
C ASN A 16 3.94 -0.65 7.05
N LEU A 17 3.73 0.55 6.48
CA LEU A 17 4.25 0.91 5.17
C LEU A 17 5.77 1.08 5.27
N VAL A 18 6.51 0.47 4.35
CA VAL A 18 7.97 0.51 4.33
C VAL A 18 8.50 0.90 2.96
N LYS A 19 9.77 1.35 2.92
CA LYS A 19 10.53 1.52 1.68
C LYS A 19 11.94 1.01 1.85
N GLY A 20 12.51 0.46 0.77
CA GLY A 20 13.91 0.04 0.74
C GLY A 20 14.85 1.23 0.91
N ILE A 21 15.98 1.00 1.58
CA ILE A 21 17.11 1.95 1.64
C ILE A 21 18.29 1.25 0.99
N HIS A 22 18.72 1.70 -0.19
CA HIS A 22 19.94 1.26 -0.89
C HIS A 22 20.22 -0.25 -0.88
N LEU A 23 19.17 -1.09 -0.89
CA LEU A 23 19.26 -2.55 -0.78
C LEU A 23 19.83 -3.08 0.56
N GLU A 24 20.05 -2.21 1.55
CA GLU A 24 20.60 -2.55 2.87
C GLU A 24 19.51 -2.85 3.91
N GLY A 25 18.26 -2.45 3.65
CA GLY A 25 17.17 -2.70 4.57
C GLY A 25 15.89 -1.95 4.25
N LEU A 26 14.98 -1.93 5.22
CA LEU A 26 13.66 -1.31 5.12
C LEU A 26 13.51 -0.18 6.13
N LYS A 27 13.12 1.00 5.65
CA LYS A 27 12.67 2.12 6.48
C LYS A 27 11.18 1.99 6.74
N LYS A 28 10.78 2.15 8.00
CA LYS A 28 9.38 2.41 8.34
C LYS A 28 9.00 3.82 7.84
N ILE A 29 7.94 3.88 7.04
CA ILE A 29 7.37 5.13 6.53
C ILE A 29 6.20 5.56 7.42
N GLY A 30 5.29 4.64 7.76
CA GLY A 30 4.12 4.97 8.59
C GLY A 30 2.99 3.96 8.45
N ASN A 31 1.76 4.43 8.67
CA ASN A 31 0.54 3.65 8.55
C ASN A 31 0.07 3.60 7.08
N PRO A 32 -0.06 2.42 6.46
CA PRO A 32 -0.45 2.33 5.05
C PRO A 32 -1.82 2.95 4.76
N ASN A 33 -2.78 2.87 5.68
CA ASN A 33 -4.13 3.42 5.49
C ASN A 33 -4.13 4.95 5.38
N GLU A 34 -3.25 5.63 6.13
CA GLU A 34 -3.13 7.09 6.10
C GLU A 34 -2.56 7.55 4.76
N TYR A 35 -1.55 6.85 4.26
CA TYR A 35 -0.96 7.13 2.95
C TYR A 35 -1.92 6.82 1.80
N ALA A 36 -2.68 5.73 1.89
CA ALA A 36 -3.70 5.40 0.90
C ALA A 36 -4.76 6.50 0.77
N VAL A 37 -5.22 7.04 1.91
CA VAL A 37 -6.16 8.17 1.92
C VAL A 37 -5.52 9.43 1.36
N ALA A 38 -4.26 9.71 1.68
CA ALA A 38 -3.56 10.86 1.11
C ALA A 38 -3.42 10.74 -0.42
N TYR A 39 -3.05 9.56 -0.95
CA TYR A 39 -3.01 9.33 -2.39
C TYR A 39 -4.37 9.48 -3.05
N TYR A 40 -5.42 8.96 -2.41
CA TYR A 40 -6.80 9.12 -2.88
C TYR A 40 -7.21 10.59 -2.94
N GLN A 41 -6.90 11.38 -1.91
CA GLN A 41 -7.16 12.82 -1.88
C GLN A 41 -6.37 13.60 -2.95
N HIS A 42 -5.21 13.08 -3.37
CA HIS A 42 -4.41 13.67 -4.44
C HIS A 42 -4.83 13.20 -5.85
N GLY A 43 -5.88 12.40 -5.98
CA GLY A 43 -6.41 11.98 -7.27
C GLY A 43 -5.67 10.82 -7.92
N ILE A 44 -5.14 9.88 -7.13
CA ILE A 44 -4.60 8.62 -7.67
C ILE A 44 -5.71 7.83 -8.38
N ASP A 45 -5.38 7.13 -9.46
CA ASP A 45 -6.35 6.30 -10.16
C ASP A 45 -6.53 4.95 -9.47
N GLU A 46 -5.46 4.34 -8.96
CA GLU A 46 -5.46 3.00 -8.35
C GLU A 46 -4.39 2.84 -7.25
N LEU A 47 -4.60 1.84 -6.38
CA LEU A 47 -3.63 1.43 -5.36
C LEU A 47 -3.26 -0.04 -5.49
N ILE A 48 -1.98 -0.35 -5.26
CA ILE A 48 -1.47 -1.71 -5.16
C ILE A 48 -0.92 -1.92 -3.75
N TYR A 49 -1.30 -3.02 -3.10
CA TYR A 49 -0.74 -3.47 -1.82
C TYR A 49 0.13 -4.70 -2.02
N GLU A 50 1.36 -4.66 -1.52
CA GLU A 50 2.27 -5.80 -1.61
C GLU A 50 2.85 -6.16 -0.24
N ASP A 51 2.57 -7.37 0.24
CA ASP A 51 3.21 -7.90 1.45
C ASP A 51 4.59 -8.47 1.11
N ILE A 52 5.62 -7.65 1.29
CA ILE A 52 6.99 -7.99 0.90
C ILE A 52 7.67 -8.98 1.86
N VAL A 53 6.98 -9.41 2.92
CA VAL A 53 7.50 -10.37 3.91
C VAL A 53 6.52 -11.50 4.22
N ALA A 54 5.53 -11.73 3.35
CA ALA A 54 4.46 -12.70 3.56
C ALA A 54 4.98 -14.11 3.90
N SER A 55 5.92 -14.62 3.11
CA SER A 55 6.52 -15.95 3.29
C SER A 55 7.32 -16.07 4.59
N LEU A 56 8.07 -15.02 4.94
CA LEU A 56 8.88 -15.00 6.16
C LEU A 56 8.03 -15.09 7.43
N TYR A 57 6.87 -14.44 7.43
CA TYR A 57 5.94 -14.45 8.57
C TYR A 57 4.77 -15.42 8.40
N ASN A 58 4.82 -16.29 7.38
CA ASN A 58 3.79 -17.24 7.02
C ASN A 58 2.37 -16.62 6.99
N ARG A 59 2.27 -15.41 6.42
CA ARG A 59 1.02 -14.66 6.30
C ARG A 59 0.36 -14.92 4.96
N ASN A 60 -0.94 -15.20 4.98
CA ASN A 60 -1.71 -15.50 3.77
C ASN A 60 -2.37 -14.27 3.14
N SER A 61 -2.66 -13.22 3.89
CA SER A 61 -3.36 -12.04 3.36
C SER A 61 -3.12 -10.77 4.17
N LEU A 62 -3.41 -9.63 3.54
CA LEU A 62 -3.43 -8.30 4.15
C LEU A 62 -4.86 -7.82 4.48
N LEU A 63 -5.81 -8.74 4.68
CA LEU A 63 -7.23 -8.41 4.80
C LEU A 63 -7.50 -7.29 5.83
N ASP A 64 -6.90 -7.37 7.01
CA ASP A 64 -7.08 -6.36 8.08
C ASP A 64 -6.64 -4.95 7.67
N VAL A 65 -5.64 -4.84 6.78
CA VAL A 65 -5.15 -3.55 6.27
C VAL A 65 -6.07 -3.06 5.16
N ILE A 66 -6.46 -3.96 4.24
CA ILE A 66 -7.32 -3.63 3.10
C ILE A 66 -8.71 -3.20 3.57
N GLU A 67 -9.33 -3.91 4.51
CA GLU A 67 -10.66 -3.60 5.04
C GLU A 67 -10.73 -2.20 5.66
N LYS A 68 -9.69 -1.80 6.39
CA LYS A 68 -9.61 -0.44 6.97
C LYS A 68 -9.47 0.64 5.89
N THR A 69 -8.81 0.30 4.79
CA THR A 69 -8.61 1.21 3.66
C THR A 69 -9.91 1.36 2.86
N THR A 70 -10.57 0.26 2.49
CA THR A 70 -11.78 0.26 1.64
C THR A 70 -12.97 0.99 2.26
N ASN A 71 -13.00 1.13 3.60
CA ASN A 71 -13.98 1.97 4.28
C ASN A 71 -13.84 3.48 3.99
N ARG A 72 -12.72 3.92 3.40
CA ARG A 72 -12.36 5.34 3.26
C ARG A 72 -12.05 5.77 1.83
N ILE A 73 -11.81 4.83 0.91
CA ILE A 73 -11.39 5.11 -0.47
C ILE A 73 -12.19 4.28 -1.46
N PHE A 74 -12.41 4.83 -2.66
CA PHE A 74 -13.26 4.24 -3.69
C PHE A 74 -12.57 4.14 -5.07
N VAL A 75 -11.26 3.93 -5.07
CA VAL A 75 -10.47 3.59 -6.26
C VAL A 75 -10.23 2.07 -6.29
N PRO A 76 -9.96 1.47 -7.47
CA PRO A 76 -9.53 0.09 -7.55
C PRO A 76 -8.32 -0.18 -6.65
N ILE A 77 -8.38 -1.28 -5.90
CA ILE A 77 -7.30 -1.80 -5.06
C ILE A 77 -6.92 -3.17 -5.58
N ILE A 78 -5.62 -3.38 -5.74
CA ILE A 78 -5.00 -4.62 -6.22
C ILE A 78 -4.12 -5.19 -5.11
#